data_AF-A0A1W9YRF3-F1
#
_entry.id   AF-A0A1W9YRF3-F1
#
_cell.length_a   1.000
_cell.length_b   1.000
_cell.length_c   1.000
_cell.angle_alpha   90.00
_cell.angle_beta   90.00
_cell.angle_gamma   90.00
#
_symmetry.space_group_name_H-M   'P 1'
#
loop_
_entity.id
_entity.type
_entity.pdbx_description
1 polymer ?
#
loop_
_entity_poly.entity_id
_entity_poly.type
_entity_poly.pdbx_seq_one_letter_code
_entity_poly.pdbx_strand_id
1 'polypeptide(L)'
;TGGASLIFGNGGAGGAGGLGDSGGAGGGGGNAGALYGNGGAGGAGANALLPTGNGGAGGTGGNAGTLFGTGGAGGLGGAGVNGGAGGLGGAAATLFGTGGAGGG
;
A
#
# COMPACT_ATOMS: atom_id res chain seq x y z
N THR A 1 10.93 8.17 2.34
CA THR A 1 10.72 7.11 1.33
C THR A 1 12.05 6.41 1.10
N GLY A 2 12.09 5.07 1.17
CA GLY A 2 13.28 4.30 0.82
C GLY A 2 13.37 4.18 -0.70
N GLY A 3 14.43 4.73 -1.30
CA GLY A 3 14.66 4.63 -2.74
C GLY A 3 15.28 3.28 -3.07
N ALA A 4 14.59 2.48 -3.89
CA ALA A 4 15.26 1.41 -4.61
C ALA A 4 16.32 2.02 -5.53
N SER A 5 17.49 1.39 -5.66
CA SER A 5 18.35 1.68 -6.80
C SER A 5 17.61 1.28 -8.08
N LEU A 6 17.90 1.94 -9.21
CA LEU A 6 17.19 1.72 -10.47
C LEU A 6 17.05 0.24 -10.85
N ILE A 7 18.04 -0.59 -10.52
CA ILE A 7 18.07 -2.02 -10.88
C ILE A 7 17.62 -2.91 -9.70
N PHE A 8 18.01 -2.58 -8.48
CA PHE A 8 17.76 -3.39 -7.28
C PHE A 8 17.20 -2.55 -6.14
N GLY A 9 16.19 -3.06 -5.44
CA GLY A 9 15.80 -2.53 -4.15
C GLY A 9 14.32 -2.72 -3.87
N ASN A 10 13.97 -2.79 -2.59
CA ASN A 10 12.58 -2.87 -2.19
C ASN A 10 11.94 -1.48 -2.23
N GLY A 11 10.66 -1.44 -2.56
CA GLY A 11 9.86 -0.23 -2.45
C GLY A 11 9.63 0.16 -0.99
N GLY A 12 9.60 1.46 -0.72
CA GLY A 12 9.27 1.97 0.62
C GLY A 12 7.81 1.75 1.00
N ALA A 13 7.51 1.53 2.28
CA ALA A 13 6.13 1.48 2.75
C ALA A 13 5.42 2.84 2.55
N GLY A 14 4.12 2.79 2.27
CA GLY A 14 3.25 3.94 2.23
C GLY A 14 3.00 4.52 3.62
N GLY A 15 2.81 5.84 3.70
CA GLY A 15 2.47 6.51 4.95
C GLY A 15 1.04 6.19 5.40
N ALA A 16 0.79 6.16 6.71
CA ALA A 16 -0.58 6.07 7.22
C ALA A 16 -1.38 7.33 6.85
N GLY A 17 -2.69 7.17 6.70
CA GLY A 17 -3.61 8.28 6.49
C GLY A 17 -3.60 9.26 7.68
N GLY A 18 -3.85 10.53 7.39
CA GLY A 18 -3.99 11.57 8.42
C GLY A 18 -5.34 11.50 9.14
N LEU A 19 -5.35 11.89 10.41
CA LEU A 19 -6.60 12.04 11.16
C LEU A 19 -7.37 13.28 10.67
N GLY A 20 -8.70 13.18 10.68
CA GLY A 20 -9.60 14.27 10.33
C GLY A 20 -11.05 13.88 10.60
N ASP A 21 -11.99 14.79 10.33
CA ASP A 21 -13.43 14.55 10.49
C ASP A 21 -13.84 13.24 9.82
N SER A 22 -13.39 13.04 8.57
CA SER A 22 -13.23 11.72 7.95
C SER A 22 -11.77 11.31 7.95
N GLY A 23 -11.52 10.00 7.95
CA GLY A 23 -10.17 9.47 7.90
C GLY A 23 -9.48 9.80 6.57
N GLY A 24 -8.23 10.27 6.64
CA GLY A 24 -7.38 10.43 5.46
C GLY A 24 -7.00 9.08 4.85
N ALA A 25 -6.83 9.04 3.54
CA ALA A 25 -6.37 7.84 2.85
C ALA A 25 -4.91 7.51 3.18
N GLY A 26 -4.59 6.23 3.25
CA GLY A 26 -3.21 5.75 3.35
C GLY A 26 -2.45 5.99 2.04
N GLY A 27 -1.16 6.28 2.14
CA GLY A 27 -0.27 6.42 0.99
C GLY A 27 0.01 5.08 0.33
N GLY A 28 0.20 5.08 -0.99
CA GLY A 28 0.64 3.88 -1.71
C GLY A 28 2.04 3.43 -1.30
N GLY A 29 2.27 2.12 -1.32
CA GLY A 29 3.59 1.55 -1.22
C GLY A 29 4.41 1.85 -2.48
N GLY A 30 5.70 2.11 -2.31
CA GLY A 30 6.62 2.33 -3.41
C GLY A 30 6.85 1.05 -4.22
N ASN A 31 7.13 1.19 -5.50
CA ASN A 31 7.56 0.07 -6.33
C ASN A 31 9.01 -0.31 -6.02
N ALA A 32 9.34 -1.57 -6.26
CA ALA A 32 10.71 -2.06 -6.23
C ALA A 32 11.58 -1.45 -7.34
N GLY A 33 12.88 -1.75 -7.30
CA GLY A 33 13.81 -1.54 -8.41
C GLY A 33 13.41 -2.35 -9.63
N ALA A 34 13.89 -1.94 -10.81
CA ALA A 34 13.35 -2.43 -12.08
C ALA A 34 13.45 -3.95 -12.27
N LEU A 35 14.55 -4.59 -11.84
CA LEU A 35 14.76 -6.02 -12.06
C LEU A 35 14.49 -6.86 -10.81
N TYR A 36 14.96 -6.38 -9.65
CA TYR A 36 14.90 -7.12 -8.39
C TYR A 36 14.36 -6.27 -7.25
N GLY A 37 13.40 -6.83 -6.52
CA GLY A 37 12.95 -6.30 -5.23
C GLY A 37 11.46 -6.50 -5.00
N ASN A 38 11.07 -6.39 -3.73
CA ASN A 38 9.68 -6.47 -3.31
C ASN A 38 9.04 -5.09 -3.34
N GLY A 39 7.78 -5.03 -3.73
CA GLY A 39 6.99 -3.82 -3.59
C GLY A 39 6.75 -3.47 -2.12
N GLY A 40 6.67 -2.18 -1.81
CA GLY A 40 6.37 -1.70 -0.47
C GLY A 40 4.90 -1.93 -0.11
N ALA A 41 4.60 -2.17 1.17
CA ALA A 41 3.21 -2.24 1.62
C ALA A 41 2.52 -0.87 1.50
N GLY A 42 1.24 -0.86 1.16
CA GLY A 42 0.39 0.32 1.24
C GLY A 42 0.14 0.74 2.69
N GLY A 43 0.03 2.04 2.94
CA GLY A 43 -0.31 2.57 4.25
C GLY A 43 -1.78 2.34 4.58
N ALA A 44 -2.11 2.16 5.86
CA ALA A 44 -3.50 2.07 6.29
C ALA A 44 -4.20 3.43 6.13
N GLY A 45 -5.48 3.40 5.76
CA GLY A 45 -6.36 4.55 5.91
C GLY A 45 -6.59 4.89 7.38
N ALA A 46 -6.75 6.16 7.69
CA ALA A 46 -7.06 6.59 9.06
C ALA A 46 -8.53 6.31 9.39
N ASN A 47 -8.81 6.15 10.68
CA ASN A 47 -10.18 6.15 11.18
C ASN A 47 -10.75 7.57 11.12
N ALA A 48 -12.07 7.68 10.94
CA ALA A 48 -12.80 8.92 11.13
C ALA A 48 -12.73 9.36 12.59
N LEU A 49 -12.55 10.65 12.83
CA LEU A 49 -12.61 11.22 14.17
C LEU A 49 -14.04 11.53 14.62
N LEU A 50 -14.89 11.95 13.67
CA LEU A 50 -16.27 12.31 13.97
C LEU A 50 -17.23 11.11 13.78
N PRO A 51 -18.31 11.03 14.57
CA PRO A 51 -19.32 9.97 14.45
C PRO A 51 -20.09 9.98 13.13
N THR A 52 -19.91 11.00 12.28
CA THR A 52 -20.51 11.10 10.94
C THR A 52 -19.49 10.93 9.82
N GLY A 53 -18.21 10.79 10.13
CA GLY A 53 -17.13 10.69 9.17
C GLY A 53 -16.92 9.27 8.66
N ASN A 54 -16.45 9.15 7.41
CA ASN A 54 -16.08 7.87 6.82
C ASN A 54 -14.62 7.52 7.14
N GLY A 55 -14.32 6.23 7.20
CA GLY A 55 -12.94 5.76 7.28
C GLY A 55 -12.17 6.06 6.00
N GLY A 56 -10.87 6.34 6.14
CA GLY A 56 -10.00 6.58 5.00
C GLY A 56 -9.73 5.28 4.24
N ALA A 57 -9.59 5.36 2.92
CA ALA A 57 -9.19 4.20 2.13
C ALA A 57 -7.74 3.76 2.45
N GLY A 58 -7.47 2.47 2.39
CA GLY A 58 -6.11 1.94 2.43
C GLY A 58 -5.34 2.25 1.15
N GLY A 59 -4.04 2.50 1.28
CA GLY A 59 -3.15 2.71 0.14
C GLY A 59 -2.88 1.41 -0.62
N THR A 60 -2.68 1.48 -1.94
CA THR A 60 -2.29 0.29 -2.72
C THR A 60 -0.88 -0.18 -2.35
N GLY A 61 -0.63 -1.48 -2.38
CA GLY A 61 0.72 -2.02 -2.33
C GLY A 61 1.51 -1.71 -3.60
N GLY A 62 2.82 -1.55 -3.47
CA GLY A 62 3.72 -1.33 -4.59
C GLY A 62 4.01 -2.61 -5.36
N ASN A 63 4.41 -2.48 -6.62
CA ASN A 63 4.75 -3.61 -7.47
C ASN A 63 6.16 -4.15 -7.19
N ALA A 64 6.33 -5.45 -7.39
CA ALA A 64 7.64 -6.09 -7.40
C ALA A 64 8.52 -5.62 -8.58
N GLY A 65 9.80 -5.99 -8.53
CA GLY A 65 10.70 -5.90 -9.68
C GLY A 65 10.24 -6.83 -10.80
N THR A 66 10.66 -6.56 -12.03
CA THR A 66 10.17 -7.29 -13.21
C THR A 66 10.56 -8.76 -13.22
N LEU A 67 11.76 -9.13 -12.75
CA LEU A 67 12.25 -10.50 -12.80
C LEU A 67 11.98 -11.23 -11.48
N PHE A 68 12.35 -10.62 -10.35
CA PHE A 68 12.22 -11.25 -9.04
C PHE A 68 11.64 -10.29 -7.99
N GLY A 69 10.72 -10.83 -7.19
CA GLY A 69 10.18 -10.16 -6.01
C GLY A 69 8.67 -10.34 -5.84
N THR A 70 8.18 -10.01 -4.65
CA THR A 70 6.76 -10.08 -4.30
C THR A 70 6.14 -8.70 -4.32
N GLY A 71 4.91 -8.59 -4.82
CA GLY A 71 4.11 -7.37 -4.71
C GLY A 71 3.84 -7.03 -3.24
N GLY A 72 3.80 -5.74 -2.92
CA GLY A 72 3.49 -5.27 -1.58
C GLY A 72 2.01 -5.50 -1.24
N ALA A 73 1.70 -5.77 0.03
CA ALA A 73 0.31 -5.84 0.47
C ALA A 73 -0.38 -4.47 0.36
N GLY A 74 -1.67 -4.46 0.06
CA GLY A 74 -2.52 -3.28 0.19
C GLY A 74 -2.71 -2.90 1.66
N GLY A 75 -2.88 -1.61 1.92
CA GLY A 75 -3.19 -1.08 3.24
C GLY A 75 -4.64 -1.35 3.62
N LEU A 76 -4.92 -1.46 4.92
CA LEU A 76 -6.28 -1.61 5.42
C LEU A 76 -7.07 -0.31 5.26
N GLY A 77 -8.37 -0.42 5.06
CA GLY A 77 -9.30 0.70 5.22
C GLY A 77 -9.44 1.11 6.69
N GLY A 78 -9.70 2.39 6.92
CA GLY A 78 -10.00 2.93 8.24
C GLY A 78 -11.46 2.69 8.65
N ALA A 79 -11.75 2.79 9.94
CA ALA A 79 -13.10 2.73 10.48
C ALA A 79 -13.81 4.10 10.39
N GLY A 80 -15.13 4.08 10.21
CA GLY A 80 -16.00 5.26 10.21
C GLY A 80 -17.47 4.84 10.08
N VAL A 81 -18.38 5.78 9.86
CA VAL A 81 -19.81 5.45 9.61
C VAL A 81 -19.97 4.52 8.43
N ASN A 82 -19.15 4.74 7.41
CA ASN A 82 -18.79 3.73 6.44
C ASN A 82 -17.30 3.43 6.64
N GLY A 83 -16.95 2.15 6.66
CA GLY A 83 -15.55 1.74 6.60
C GLY A 83 -14.90 2.21 5.30
N GLY A 84 -13.63 2.58 5.37
CA GLY A 84 -12.82 2.83 4.20
C GLY A 84 -12.60 1.53 3.43
N ALA A 85 -12.50 1.61 2.11
CA ALA A 85 -12.11 0.46 1.32
C ALA A 85 -10.65 0.10 1.60
N GLY A 86 -10.33 -1.19 1.67
CA GLY A 86 -8.95 -1.64 1.67
C GLY A 86 -8.24 -1.38 0.34
N GLY A 87 -6.92 -1.28 0.39
CA GLY A 87 -6.07 -1.03 -0.77
C GLY A 87 -5.83 -2.30 -1.58
N LEU A 88 -5.60 -2.16 -2.89
CA LEU A 88 -5.20 -3.29 -3.72
C LEU A 88 -3.79 -3.77 -3.36
N GLY A 89 -3.54 -5.06 -3.47
CA GLY A 89 -2.18 -5.60 -3.43
C GLY A 89 -1.40 -5.25 -4.70
N GLY A 90 -0.07 -5.21 -4.59
CA GLY A 90 0.83 -4.94 -5.70
C GLY A 90 1.04 -6.16 -6.60
N ALA A 91 1.46 -5.91 -7.83
CA ALA A 91 1.72 -6.96 -8.81
C ALA A 91 2.97 -7.80 -8.46
N ALA A 92 2.94 -9.07 -8.85
CA ALA A 92 4.06 -10.00 -8.78
C ALA A 92 5.15 -9.66 -9.80
N ALA A 93 6.36 -10.18 -9.58
CA ALA A 93 7.36 -10.28 -10.62
C ALA A 93 6.95 -11.29 -11.72
N THR A 94 7.52 -11.15 -12.92
CA THR A 94 7.16 -11.98 -14.08
C THR A 94 7.80 -13.37 -14.03
N LEU A 95 9.02 -13.50 -13.51
CA LEU A 95 9.76 -14.77 -13.50
C LEU A 95 9.61 -15.50 -12.16
N PHE A 96 9.84 -14.83 -11.02
CA PHE A 96 9.61 -15.44 -9.71
C PHE A 96 9.13 -14.45 -8.65
N GLY A 97 7.93 -14.70 -8.14
CA GLY A 97 7.29 -13.86 -7.15
C GLY A 97 5.80 -14.14 -7.02
N THR A 98 5.18 -13.53 -6.02
CA THR A 98 3.72 -13.55 -5.83
C THR A 98 3.18 -12.14 -5.79
N GLY A 99 1.89 -11.98 -6.12
CA GLY A 99 1.18 -10.73 -5.91
C GLY A 99 1.03 -10.43 -4.42
N GLY A 100 0.84 -9.16 -4.10
CA GLY A 100 0.46 -8.74 -2.76
C GLY A 100 -0.99 -9.08 -2.46
N ALA A 101 -1.29 -9.36 -1.18
CA ALA A 101 -2.67 -9.45 -0.73
C ALA A 101 -3.34 -8.07 -0.78
N GLY A 102 -4.65 -8.02 -1.03
CA GLY A 102 -5.46 -6.82 -0.82
C GLY A 102 -5.65 -6.51 0.66
N GLY A 103 -5.94 -5.25 0.96
CA GLY A 103 -6.40 -4.80 2.27
C GLY A 103 -7.90 -5.04 2.44
N GLY A 104 -8.30 -5.28 3.68
CA GLY A 104 -9.70 -5.30 4.12
C GLY A 104 -10.21 -3.93 4.55
#